data_AF-A0A518CXL0-F1
#
_entry.id   AF-A0A518CXL0-F1
#
_cell.length_a   1.000
_cell.length_b   1.000
_cell.length_c   1.000
_cell.angle_alpha   90.00
_cell.angle_beta   90.00
_cell.angle_gamma   90.00
#
_symmetry.space_group_name_H-M   'P 1'
#
loop_
_entity.id
_entity.type
_entity.pdbx_description
1 polymer ?
#
loop_
_entity_poly.entity_id
_entity_poly.type
_entity_poly.pdbx_seq_one_letter_code
_entity_poly.pdbx_strand_id
1 'polypeptide(L)'
;MSTPSSPSPAAPTPADTRAALAELDERHQKMVTGLFSVMVGSPQQVHDREWMAEQLIQVTLLAGGHDIESPDQGPEVVQAIETELRAFAPALLRAAMLLFQRVGLDLAARAKEGFSFEDALAQALSYLPRTGEADDTPRHGV
;
A
#
# COMPACT_ATOMS: atom_id res chain seq x y z
N MET A 1 -30.57 -20.08 -22.25
CA MET A 1 -30.09 -19.86 -20.87
C MET A 1 -28.91 -18.90 -20.96
N SER A 2 -29.12 -17.62 -20.70
CA SER A 2 -28.05 -16.62 -20.71
C SER A 2 -27.42 -16.58 -19.32
N THR A 3 -26.13 -16.87 -19.23
CA THR A 3 -25.37 -16.68 -17.98
C THR A 3 -25.32 -15.19 -17.65
N PRO A 4 -25.54 -14.78 -16.39
CA PRO A 4 -25.36 -13.38 -16.03
C PRO A 4 -23.88 -13.03 -16.20
N SER A 5 -23.60 -12.01 -17.01
CA SER A 5 -22.28 -11.36 -17.06
C SER A 5 -21.99 -10.84 -15.66
N SER A 6 -20.97 -11.39 -15.00
CA SER A 6 -20.49 -10.83 -13.74
C SER A 6 -20.08 -9.38 -13.99
N PRO A 7 -20.49 -8.41 -13.14
CA PRO A 7 -19.98 -7.06 -13.26
C PRO A 7 -18.46 -7.12 -13.10
N SER A 8 -17.73 -6.61 -14.10
CA SER A 8 -16.30 -6.37 -13.97
C SER A 8 -16.10 -5.54 -12.69
N PRO A 9 -15.20 -5.94 -11.77
CA PRO A 9 -14.99 -5.18 -10.54
C PRO A 9 -14.65 -3.74 -10.93
N ALA A 10 -15.44 -2.79 -10.42
CA ALA A 10 -15.25 -1.39 -10.74
C ALA A 10 -13.82 -0.95 -10.41
N ALA A 11 -13.21 -0.17 -11.31
CA ALA A 11 -11.87 0.36 -11.09
C ALA A 11 -11.82 1.18 -9.78
N PRO A 12 -10.72 1.12 -9.01
CA PRO A 12 -10.64 1.78 -7.72
C PRO A 12 -10.78 3.30 -7.86
N THR A 13 -11.63 3.88 -7.02
CA THR A 13 -11.81 5.33 -7.00
C THR A 13 -10.76 6.01 -6.09
N PRO A 14 -10.50 7.31 -6.29
CA PRO A 14 -9.64 8.04 -5.38
C PRO A 14 -10.14 8.03 -3.93
N ALA A 15 -11.46 8.05 -3.71
CA ALA A 15 -12.05 8.03 -2.38
C ALA A 15 -11.82 6.68 -1.68
N ASP A 16 -12.04 5.56 -2.38
CA ASP A 16 -11.82 4.21 -1.83
C ASP A 16 -10.36 4.00 -1.45
N THR A 17 -9.44 4.50 -2.27
CA THR A 17 -8.00 4.41 -2.03
C THR A 17 -7.60 5.20 -0.79
N ARG A 18 -8.09 6.44 -0.63
CA ARG A 18 -7.83 7.25 0.57
C ARG A 18 -8.45 6.64 1.82
N ALA A 19 -9.68 6.12 1.73
CA ALA A 19 -10.35 5.47 2.86
C ALA A 19 -9.55 4.26 3.36
N ALA A 20 -9.11 3.38 2.45
CA ALA A 20 -8.31 2.22 2.81
C ALA A 20 -6.97 2.60 3.48
N LEU A 21 -6.33 3.69 3.06
CA LEU A 21 -5.10 4.18 3.68
C LEU A 21 -5.35 4.86 5.03
N ALA A 22 -6.48 5.54 5.20
CA ALA A 22 -6.84 6.23 6.43
C ALA A 22 -7.20 5.27 7.59
N GLU A 23 -7.60 4.04 7.27
CA GLU A 23 -7.83 2.96 8.25
C GLU A 23 -6.53 2.41 8.87
N LEU A 24 -5.39 2.69 8.23
CA LEU A 24 -4.07 2.21 8.66
C LEU A 24 -3.37 3.26 9.52
N ASP A 25 -2.64 2.83 10.53
CA ASP A 25 -1.74 3.71 11.26
C ASP A 25 -0.51 4.11 10.42
N GLU A 26 0.31 5.03 10.94
CA GLU A 26 1.48 5.55 10.24
C GLU A 26 2.50 4.47 9.85
N ARG A 27 2.68 3.44 10.69
CA ARG A 27 3.60 2.34 10.40
C ARG A 27 3.08 1.51 9.24
N HIS A 28 1.82 1.14 9.28
CA HIS A 28 1.19 0.36 8.21
C HIS A 28 1.08 1.15 6.89
N GLN A 29 0.89 2.48 6.95
CA GLN A 29 0.96 3.34 5.76
C GLN A 29 2.36 3.33 5.12
N LYS A 30 3.43 3.34 5.93
CA LYS A 30 4.81 3.19 5.44
C LYS A 30 5.02 1.83 4.79
N MET A 31 4.46 0.76 5.38
CA MET A 31 4.51 -0.58 4.79
C MET A 31 3.77 -0.64 3.44
N VAL A 32 2.58 -0.06 3.33
CA VAL A 32 1.86 0.04 2.05
C VAL A 32 2.66 0.82 1.01
N THR A 33 3.33 1.90 1.41
CA THR A 33 4.19 2.70 0.52
C THR A 33 5.43 1.92 0.07
N GLY A 34 6.03 1.14 0.97
CA GLY A 34 7.13 0.23 0.65
C GLY A 34 6.71 -0.85 -0.35
N LEU A 35 5.58 -1.52 -0.10
CA LEU A 35 4.99 -2.49 -1.02
C LEU A 35 4.70 -1.87 -2.38
N PHE A 36 4.05 -0.71 -2.42
CA PHE A 36 3.78 0.01 -3.65
C PHE A 36 5.07 0.29 -4.44
N SER A 37 6.14 0.71 -3.77
CA SER A 37 7.43 0.99 -4.41
C SER A 37 8.01 -0.27 -5.08
N VAL A 38 7.92 -1.42 -4.40
CA VAL A 38 8.34 -2.72 -4.95
C VAL A 38 7.48 -3.11 -6.16
N MET A 39 6.15 -2.92 -6.07
CA MET A 39 5.21 -3.20 -7.17
C MET A 39 5.49 -2.35 -8.40
N VAL A 40 5.81 -1.06 -8.24
CA VAL A 40 6.19 -0.19 -9.37
C VAL A 40 7.53 -0.59 -9.98
N GLY A 41 8.48 -1.07 -9.17
CA GLY A 41 9.77 -1.58 -9.65
C GLY A 41 9.66 -2.91 -10.40
N SER A 42 8.58 -3.67 -10.20
CA SER A 42 8.36 -4.99 -10.81
C SER A 42 6.87 -5.26 -11.09
N PRO A 43 6.22 -4.45 -11.94
CA PRO A 43 4.76 -4.50 -12.13
C PRO A 43 4.27 -5.82 -12.71
N GLN A 44 5.12 -6.48 -13.52
CA GLN A 44 4.83 -7.79 -14.08
C GLN A 44 4.77 -8.90 -13.01
N GLN A 45 5.34 -8.73 -11.82
CA GLN A 45 5.35 -9.77 -10.78
C GLN A 45 4.16 -9.65 -9.81
N VAL A 46 3.40 -8.55 -9.84
CA VAL A 46 2.30 -8.27 -8.90
C VAL A 46 1.20 -9.33 -8.90
N HIS A 47 1.04 -10.07 -10.00
CA HIS A 47 0.05 -11.15 -10.11
C HIS A 47 0.53 -12.48 -9.50
N ASP A 48 1.82 -12.61 -9.23
CA ASP A 48 2.41 -13.76 -8.56
C ASP A 48 2.19 -13.65 -7.04
N ARG A 49 1.47 -14.62 -6.50
CA ARG A 49 1.08 -14.66 -5.09
C ARG A 49 2.25 -14.98 -4.18
N GLU A 50 3.14 -15.86 -4.60
CA GLU A 50 4.31 -16.24 -3.81
C GLU A 50 5.26 -15.05 -3.72
N TRP A 51 5.52 -14.41 -4.87
CA TRP A 51 6.31 -13.19 -4.90
C TRP A 51 5.72 -12.08 -4.01
N MET A 52 4.42 -11.78 -4.13
CA MET A 52 3.77 -10.75 -3.30
C MET A 52 3.84 -11.07 -1.80
N ALA A 53 3.74 -12.34 -1.42
CA ALA A 53 3.88 -12.77 -0.03
C ALA A 53 5.31 -12.54 0.48
N GLU A 54 6.32 -12.87 -0.32
CA GLU A 54 7.73 -12.59 0.00
C GLU A 54 7.98 -11.09 0.18
N GLN A 55 7.48 -10.25 -0.73
CA GLN A 55 7.65 -8.79 -0.63
C GLN A 55 6.97 -8.22 0.62
N LEU A 56 5.79 -8.73 0.98
CA LEU A 56 5.10 -8.34 2.21
C LEU A 56 5.92 -8.70 3.46
N ILE A 57 6.51 -9.89 3.51
CA ILE A 57 7.39 -10.31 4.62
C ILE A 57 8.61 -9.37 4.70
N GLN A 58 9.28 -9.11 3.57
CA GLN A 58 10.46 -8.24 3.52
C GLN A 58 10.15 -6.80 3.97
N VAL A 59 9.04 -6.23 3.52
CA VAL A 59 8.61 -4.89 3.95
C VAL A 59 8.25 -4.86 5.44
N THR A 60 7.63 -5.92 5.95
CA THR A 60 7.29 -6.04 7.38
C THR A 60 8.53 -6.11 8.26
N LEU A 61 9.52 -6.91 7.85
CA LEU A 61 10.83 -7.00 8.47
C LEU A 61 11.51 -5.62 8.53
N LEU A 62 11.58 -4.94 7.39
CA LEU A 62 12.20 -3.63 7.29
C LEU A 62 11.49 -2.57 8.15
N ALA A 63 10.16 -2.57 8.14
CA ALA A 63 9.36 -1.66 8.96
C ALA A 63 9.49 -1.93 10.47
N GLY A 64 9.80 -3.18 10.85
CA GLY A 64 10.14 -3.56 12.23
C GLY A 64 11.58 -3.21 12.63
N GLY A 65 12.40 -2.69 11.71
CA GLY A 65 13.81 -2.39 11.95
C GLY A 65 14.70 -3.64 12.00
N HIS A 66 14.23 -4.75 11.44
CA HIS A 66 14.97 -6.00 11.40
C HIS A 66 15.82 -6.10 10.13
N ASP A 67 17.04 -6.61 10.28
CA ASP A 67 17.97 -6.81 9.16
C ASP A 67 17.63 -8.10 8.41
N ILE A 68 17.22 -7.96 7.15
CA ILE A 68 16.81 -9.06 6.26
C ILE A 68 17.98 -10.00 5.95
N GLU A 69 19.23 -9.51 6.06
CA GLU A 69 20.44 -10.28 5.78
C GLU A 69 21.00 -10.99 7.02
N SER A 70 20.42 -10.77 8.20
CA SER A 70 20.89 -11.40 9.43
C SER A 70 20.22 -12.77 9.66
N PRO A 71 20.97 -13.89 9.57
CA PRO A 71 20.42 -15.24 9.80
C PRO A 71 20.05 -15.50 11.26
N ASP A 72 20.39 -14.59 12.19
CA ASP A 72 20.18 -14.74 13.63
C ASP A 72 18.88 -14.10 14.13
N GLN A 73 17.89 -13.89 13.25
CA GLN A 73 16.57 -13.47 13.70
C GLN A 73 15.95 -14.59 14.54
N GLY A 74 16.00 -14.42 15.85
CA GLY A 74 15.51 -15.40 16.81
C GLY A 74 14.02 -15.71 16.64
N PRO A 75 13.54 -16.83 17.20
CA PRO A 75 12.16 -17.31 17.04
C PRO A 75 11.10 -16.29 17.49
N GLU A 76 11.45 -15.36 18.37
CA GLU A 76 10.58 -14.27 18.84
C GLU A 76 10.24 -13.28 17.72
N VAL A 77 11.18 -12.97 16.84
CA VAL A 77 10.98 -12.07 15.69
C VAL A 77 10.04 -12.71 14.67
N VAL A 78 10.26 -14.00 14.38
CA VAL A 78 9.39 -14.77 13.49
C VAL A 78 7.95 -14.79 14.03
N GLN A 79 7.75 -15.06 15.32
CA GLN A 79 6.41 -15.04 15.93
C GLN A 79 5.75 -13.66 15.89
N ALA A 80 6.52 -12.59 16.12
CA ALA A 80 6.00 -11.22 16.06
C ALA A 80 5.52 -10.89 14.64
N ILE A 81 6.31 -11.23 13.62
CA ILE A 81 5.97 -11.02 12.21
C ILE A 81 4.77 -11.87 11.80
N GLU A 82 4.74 -13.15 12.17
CA GLU A 82 3.58 -14.00 11.88
C GLU A 82 2.30 -13.44 12.50
N THR A 83 2.39 -12.92 13.72
CA THR A 83 1.25 -12.30 14.41
C THR A 83 0.79 -11.04 13.69
N GLU A 84 1.73 -10.17 13.33
CA GLU A 84 1.45 -8.92 12.61
C GLU A 84 0.86 -9.19 11.22
N LEU A 85 1.47 -10.07 10.44
CA LEU A 85 0.99 -10.47 9.12
C LEU A 85 -0.39 -11.12 9.20
N ARG A 86 -0.65 -11.98 10.19
CA ARG A 86 -1.97 -12.57 10.37
C ARG A 86 -3.04 -11.52 10.66
N ALA A 87 -2.70 -10.47 11.39
CA ALA A 87 -3.63 -9.40 11.73
C ALA A 87 -3.87 -8.43 10.56
N PHE A 88 -2.81 -8.05 9.82
CA PHE A 88 -2.87 -6.91 8.91
C PHE A 88 -2.60 -7.23 7.44
N ALA A 89 -2.08 -8.42 7.08
CA ALA A 89 -1.75 -8.74 5.68
C ALA A 89 -2.91 -8.49 4.69
N PRO A 90 -4.18 -8.88 4.99
CA PRO A 90 -5.28 -8.60 4.06
C PRO A 90 -5.51 -7.11 3.85
N ALA A 91 -5.40 -6.29 4.90
CA ALA A 91 -5.60 -4.85 4.83
C ALA A 91 -4.45 -4.17 4.07
N LEU A 92 -3.21 -4.55 4.38
CA LEU A 92 -2.00 -4.05 3.73
C LEU A 92 -1.98 -4.34 2.23
N LEU A 93 -2.23 -5.61 1.86
CA LEU A 93 -2.27 -6.01 0.45
C LEU A 93 -3.41 -5.32 -0.30
N ARG A 94 -4.59 -5.23 0.31
CA ARG A 94 -5.73 -4.51 -0.28
C ARG A 94 -5.39 -3.04 -0.52
N ALA A 95 -4.85 -2.35 0.47
CA ALA A 95 -4.48 -0.93 0.36
C ALA A 95 -3.38 -0.72 -0.71
N ALA A 96 -2.35 -1.57 -0.72
CA ALA A 96 -1.28 -1.52 -1.72
C ALA A 96 -1.80 -1.76 -3.15
N MET A 97 -2.68 -2.75 -3.34
CA MET A 97 -3.29 -3.03 -4.65
C MET A 97 -4.20 -1.89 -5.12
N LEU A 98 -5.02 -1.34 -4.24
CA LEU A 98 -5.87 -0.18 -4.54
C LEU A 98 -5.00 1.01 -4.97
N LEU A 99 -3.95 1.31 -4.21
CA LEU A 99 -3.02 2.39 -4.49
C LEU A 99 -2.31 2.18 -5.82
N PHE A 100 -1.75 0.99 -6.06
CA PHE A 100 -1.05 0.64 -7.29
C PHE A 100 -1.95 0.81 -8.53
N GLN A 101 -3.15 0.25 -8.49
CA GLN A 101 -4.12 0.37 -9.59
C GLN A 101 -4.55 1.82 -9.81
N ARG A 102 -4.84 2.55 -8.73
CA ARG A 102 -5.30 3.95 -8.81
C ARG A 102 -4.22 4.87 -9.39
N VAL A 103 -2.99 4.75 -8.91
CA VAL A 103 -1.85 5.51 -9.44
C VAL A 103 -1.61 5.15 -10.90
N GLY A 104 -1.67 3.87 -11.27
CA GLY A 104 -1.58 3.44 -12.67
C GLY A 104 -2.63 4.09 -13.56
N LEU A 105 -3.89 4.19 -13.09
CA LEU A 105 -4.97 4.87 -13.80
C LEU A 105 -4.74 6.38 -13.91
N ASP A 106 -4.26 7.04 -12.85
CA ASP A 106 -3.96 8.48 -12.87
C ASP A 106 -2.84 8.81 -13.85
N LEU A 107 -1.76 8.03 -13.82
CA LEU A 107 -0.62 8.24 -14.70
C LEU A 107 -1.00 7.95 -16.16
N ALA A 108 -1.75 6.88 -16.42
CA ALA A 108 -2.24 6.57 -17.77
C ALA A 108 -3.13 7.67 -18.34
N ALA A 109 -3.97 8.32 -17.51
CA ALA A 109 -4.81 9.42 -17.92
C ALA A 109 -4.02 10.71 -18.27
N ARG A 110 -2.80 10.86 -17.72
CA ARG A 110 -1.94 12.03 -17.88
C ARG A 110 -0.85 11.84 -18.93
N ALA A 111 -0.44 10.60 -19.19
CA ALA A 111 0.75 10.30 -19.98
C ALA A 111 0.49 10.41 -21.49
N LYS A 112 1.16 11.37 -22.13
CA LYS A 112 1.37 11.37 -23.59
C LYS A 112 2.68 10.68 -24.00
N GLU A 113 3.67 10.63 -23.11
CA GLU A 113 5.06 10.18 -23.41
C GLU A 113 5.62 9.18 -22.37
N GLY A 114 4.78 8.64 -21.47
CA GLY A 114 5.19 7.74 -20.38
C GLY A 114 5.25 8.42 -19.02
N PHE A 115 5.74 7.71 -18.00
CA PHE A 115 5.94 8.18 -16.64
C PHE A 115 7.14 7.48 -15.99
N SER A 116 7.76 8.14 -15.02
CA SER A 116 8.90 7.61 -14.26
C SER A 116 8.48 6.96 -12.94
N PHE A 117 9.42 6.30 -12.28
CA PHE A 117 9.24 5.82 -10.90
C PHE A 117 8.95 6.97 -9.92
N GLU A 118 9.64 8.11 -10.08
CA GLU A 118 9.45 9.29 -9.24
C GLU A 118 8.04 9.87 -9.38
N ASP A 119 7.50 9.90 -10.60
CA ASP A 119 6.11 10.33 -10.84
C ASP A 119 5.11 9.42 -10.13
N ALA A 120 5.34 8.11 -10.15
CA ALA A 120 4.50 7.14 -9.48
C ALA A 120 4.55 7.29 -7.95
N LEU A 121 5.74 7.50 -7.39
CA LEU A 121 5.89 7.72 -5.95
C LEU A 121 5.25 9.06 -5.53
N ALA A 122 5.49 10.14 -6.25
CA ALA A 122 4.89 11.44 -5.97
C ALA A 122 3.36 11.38 -6.03
N GLN A 123 2.81 10.66 -7.01
CA GLN A 123 1.37 10.44 -7.13
C GLN A 123 0.84 9.60 -5.95
N ALA A 124 1.54 8.54 -5.55
CA ALA A 124 1.15 7.70 -4.41
C ALA A 124 1.13 8.47 -3.09
N LEU A 125 2.12 9.33 -2.86
CA LEU A 125 2.18 10.17 -1.64
C LEU A 125 1.00 11.15 -1.55
N SER A 126 0.39 11.55 -2.67
CA SER A 126 -0.81 12.40 -2.67
C SER A 126 -2.07 11.72 -2.11
N TYR A 127 -2.04 10.38 -1.97
CA TYR A 127 -3.12 9.58 -1.39
C TYR A 127 -2.98 9.36 0.12
N LEU A 128 -1.80 9.58 0.69
CA LEU A 128 -1.59 9.43 2.12
C LEU A 128 -2.32 10.56 2.87
N PRO A 129 -2.93 10.26 4.02
CA PRO A 129 -3.49 11.30 4.88
C PRO A 129 -2.36 12.25 5.30
N ARG A 130 -2.63 13.56 5.26
CA ARG A 130 -1.66 14.55 5.71
C ARG A 130 -1.44 14.38 7.20
N THR A 131 -0.24 14.01 7.59
CA THR A 131 0.19 14.05 8.99
C THR A 131 0.25 15.51 9.44
N GLY A 132 -0.78 15.97 10.16
CA GLY A 132 -0.73 17.27 10.85
C GLY A 132 -1.82 18.30 10.55
N GLU A 133 -3.01 17.96 10.04
CA GLU A 133 -4.18 18.80 10.34
C GLU A 133 -4.68 18.43 11.75
N ALA A 134 -3.93 18.91 12.76
CA ALA A 134 -4.53 19.19 14.04
C ALA A 134 -5.67 20.17 13.76
N ASP A 135 -6.87 19.74 14.09
CA ASP A 135 -8.09 20.51 14.26
C ASP A 135 -7.78 21.96 14.71
N ASP A 136 -7.58 22.86 13.74
CA ASP A 136 -7.56 24.30 13.97
C ASP A 136 -9.01 24.75 14.05
N THR A 137 -9.73 24.19 15.03
CA THR A 137 -10.97 24.77 15.49
C THR A 137 -10.59 26.08 16.19
N PRO A 138 -10.94 27.26 15.65
CA PRO A 138 -10.73 28.50 16.38
C PRO A 138 -11.60 28.42 17.63
N ARG A 139 -10.95 28.21 18.79
CA ARG A 139 -11.55 28.54 20.08
C ARG A 139 -11.71 30.05 20.11
N HIS A 140 -12.83 30.52 19.58
CA HIS A 140 -13.33 31.85 19.91
C HIS A 140 -13.54 31.89 21.43
N GLY A 141 -12.64 32.60 22.13
CA GLY A 141 -13.04 33.36 23.31
C GLY A 141 -14.19 34.28 22.91
N VAL A 142 -15.20 34.51 23.74
CA VAL A 142 -15.17 34.93 25.14
C VAL A 142 -16.41 34.40 25.84
#